data_AF-A0A7J4LGY6-F1
#
_entry.id   AF-A0A7J4LGY6-F1
#
_cell.length_a   1.000
_cell.length_b   1.000
_cell.length_c   1.000
_cell.angle_alpha   90.00
_cell.angle_beta   90.00
_cell.angle_gamma   90.00
#
_symmetry.space_group_name_H-M   'P 1'
#
loop_
_entity.id
_entity.type
_entity.pdbx_description
1 polymer ?
#
loop_
_entity_poly.entity_id
_entity_poly.type
_entity_poly.pdbx_seq_one_letter_code
_entity_poly.pdbx_strand_id
1 'polypeptide(L)'
;MSEENNSQKEEESLENSDEASSEEQQCDVSLTDVTPDLNSAAQKEPVKDSNATPVTPSISKVPVSHTHGTIKHSHSEGHKSHEHKESKQINPAEHKHHTSHHTTYGHKRGLLGNLKHIYEFHYKKLLIITLLMVFLSVAQVGYQIYSTSYYVGDQFHLGEFMKKGVSLKGGLSITVNNEELDVSKVEISSLEAQLLSKFPRADISVREQTDLGERISVSIDAALENQKDIDELKKALTKLLPGLQKDLIDKNTVAIGSSLGDSFFKQTFKAMLIAFVLMAIVVFIYFRQPIPSSAVLLAAFSDIITTLAIVNLMGMRISTAGIAAFLMLIGYSVDTDILLSSRVLRTKEGTILDRVYSAMKTGTMMILTTGAAVIVAIIFSQSADLTQIMTIILIGLCVDMPYTWIQNAGILRWYLEKHPLKNQ
;
A
#
# COMPACT_ATOMS: atom_id res chain seq x y z
N MET A 1 36.86 6.89 67.83
CA MET A 1 37.70 5.73 68.15
C MET A 1 36.96 4.99 69.23
N SER A 2 36.56 3.74 68.93
CA SER A 2 36.03 2.72 69.85
C SER A 2 34.60 2.97 70.36
N GLU A 3 33.62 2.07 70.34
CA GLU A 3 33.43 0.64 70.02
C GLU A 3 31.90 0.50 69.78
N GLU A 4 31.36 -0.07 68.71
CA GLU A 4 31.35 -1.46 68.22
C GLU A 4 30.51 -2.47 69.03
N ASN A 5 29.60 -3.13 68.28
CA ASN A 5 29.16 -4.53 68.42
C ASN A 5 28.20 -4.93 69.56
N ASN A 6 27.29 -5.91 69.40
CA ASN A 6 26.83 -6.78 68.31
C ASN A 6 25.71 -7.67 68.91
N SER A 7 24.99 -8.38 68.03
CA SER A 7 24.39 -9.72 68.27
C SER A 7 23.00 -9.74 68.93
N GLN A 8 21.94 -10.10 68.18
CA GLN A 8 21.47 -11.49 67.93
C GLN A 8 21.01 -12.16 69.23
N LYS A 9 19.88 -12.84 69.37
CA LYS A 9 18.98 -13.66 68.55
C LYS A 9 17.81 -13.94 69.54
N GLU A 10 16.58 -14.28 69.18
CA GLU A 10 16.13 -15.63 68.82
C GLU A 10 14.59 -15.65 68.99
N GLU A 11 13.94 -16.38 68.08
CA GLU A 11 12.72 -17.20 68.25
C GLU A 11 11.45 -16.60 68.91
N GLU A 12 10.34 -16.44 68.18
CA GLU A 12 9.42 -17.48 67.65
C GLU A 12 8.26 -17.75 68.61
N SER A 13 7.07 -17.84 68.01
CA SER A 13 5.89 -18.62 68.43
C SER A 13 4.69 -17.90 69.08
N LEU A 14 3.55 -18.15 68.40
CA LEU A 14 2.16 -18.25 68.90
C LEU A 14 1.47 -16.90 69.16
N GLU A 15 0.24 -16.62 68.70
CA GLU A 15 -0.99 -17.41 68.71
C GLU A 15 -2.02 -16.63 67.85
N ASN A 16 -2.44 -17.13 66.68
CA ASN A 16 -3.72 -17.78 66.39
C ASN A 16 -5.03 -17.09 66.84
N SER A 17 -5.94 -17.00 65.87
CA SER A 17 -7.43 -17.10 65.92
C SER A 17 -8.30 -16.03 66.58
N ASP A 18 -9.20 -15.44 65.77
CA ASP A 18 -10.69 -15.34 65.93
C ASP A 18 -11.21 -14.11 65.13
N GLU A 19 -11.89 -14.28 63.98
CA GLU A 19 -13.37 -14.35 63.79
C GLU A 19 -14.16 -13.23 64.51
N ALA A 20 -15.21 -12.57 63.98
CA ALA A 20 -15.87 -12.47 62.69
C ALA A 20 -17.00 -11.40 62.80
N SER A 21 -17.51 -10.98 61.63
CA SER A 21 -18.88 -10.47 61.35
C SER A 21 -19.21 -8.97 61.51
N SER A 22 -19.64 -8.37 60.38
CA SER A 22 -20.99 -7.82 60.15
C SER A 22 -21.02 -7.19 58.74
N GLU A 23 -21.56 -7.89 57.73
CA GLU A 23 -22.86 -7.63 57.08
C GLU A 23 -22.83 -6.55 55.97
N GLU A 24 -22.85 -7.01 54.72
CA GLU A 24 -23.25 -6.26 53.52
C GLU A 24 -24.72 -6.52 53.22
N GLN A 25 -25.51 -5.46 52.98
CA GLN A 25 -26.75 -5.53 52.21
C GLN A 25 -27.13 -4.13 51.70
N GLN A 26 -27.26 -3.94 50.36
CA GLN A 26 -28.42 -3.27 49.74
C GLN A 26 -28.36 -3.25 48.18
N CYS A 27 -29.27 -4.03 47.60
CA CYS A 27 -30.17 -3.88 46.44
C CYS A 27 -29.85 -3.10 45.12
N ASP A 28 -30.12 -3.85 44.04
CA ASP A 28 -30.63 -3.53 42.70
C ASP A 28 -31.75 -2.46 42.61
N VAL A 29 -31.94 -1.87 41.40
CA VAL A 29 -33.18 -1.97 40.56
C VAL A 29 -33.25 -0.88 39.44
N SER A 30 -33.13 -1.36 38.19
CA SER A 30 -33.81 -1.05 36.90
C SER A 30 -34.04 0.35 36.28
N LEU A 31 -33.83 0.37 34.96
CA LEU A 31 -34.20 1.34 33.91
C LEU A 31 -35.72 1.58 33.74
N THR A 32 -36.08 2.80 33.33
CA THR A 32 -37.18 3.10 32.38
C THR A 32 -36.89 4.35 31.53
N ASP A 33 -37.30 4.27 30.26
CA ASP A 33 -37.27 5.27 29.18
C ASP A 33 -37.86 6.66 29.50
N VAL A 34 -37.46 7.67 28.71
CA VAL A 34 -38.32 8.64 27.95
C VAL A 34 -37.44 9.75 27.32
N THR A 35 -37.48 9.91 26.00
CA THR A 35 -37.12 11.14 25.24
C THR A 35 -38.42 11.97 25.03
N PRO A 36 -38.46 13.27 24.62
CA PRO A 36 -37.46 14.01 23.82
C PRO A 36 -37.31 15.54 24.13
N ASP A 37 -36.44 16.20 23.35
CA ASP A 37 -36.70 17.44 22.58
C ASP A 37 -35.68 18.60 22.72
N LEU A 38 -35.56 19.29 21.57
CA LEU A 38 -34.57 20.24 21.07
C LEU A 38 -34.60 21.65 21.70
N ASN A 39 -33.49 22.36 21.44
CA ASN A 39 -33.27 23.82 21.48
C ASN A 39 -33.16 24.49 22.86
N SER A 40 -31.96 25.00 23.18
CA SER A 40 -31.76 26.38 23.63
C SER A 40 -30.27 26.70 23.87
N ALA A 41 -29.91 27.95 23.56
CA ALA A 41 -28.81 28.73 24.14
C ALA A 41 -27.37 28.55 23.60
N ALA A 42 -27.11 29.35 22.57
CA ALA A 42 -25.83 30.01 22.35
C ALA A 42 -25.61 31.18 23.35
N GLN A 43 -24.37 31.38 23.80
CA GLN A 43 -23.82 32.62 24.39
C GLN A 43 -22.35 32.75 23.91
N LYS A 44 -21.98 33.72 23.04
CA LYS A 44 -21.42 35.08 23.28
C LYS A 44 -20.16 35.05 24.18
N GLU A 45 -18.98 35.53 23.75
CA GLU A 45 -18.53 36.92 23.43
C GLU A 45 -17.15 36.92 22.68
N PRO A 46 -16.47 38.05 22.37
CA PRO A 46 -16.88 39.31 21.73
C PRO A 46 -15.99 39.72 20.53
N VAL A 47 -16.43 40.78 19.85
CA VAL A 47 -15.94 41.40 18.61
C VAL A 47 -14.73 42.33 18.83
N LYS A 48 -13.80 42.36 17.87
CA LYS A 48 -12.97 43.54 17.56
C LYS A 48 -12.81 43.69 16.04
N ASP A 49 -13.29 44.82 15.52
CA ASP A 49 -13.28 45.22 14.11
C ASP A 49 -11.86 45.50 13.58
N SER A 50 -11.59 45.14 12.32
CA SER A 50 -11.39 46.11 11.22
C SER A 50 -10.90 45.46 9.91
N ASN A 51 -11.44 45.98 8.81
CA ASN A 51 -10.95 45.95 7.42
C ASN A 51 -10.98 44.63 6.61
N ALA A 52 -12.01 44.48 5.77
CA ALA A 52 -11.89 44.45 4.30
C ALA A 52 -13.23 44.09 3.63
N THR A 53 -13.65 44.92 2.68
CA THR A 53 -14.90 44.84 1.90
C THR A 53 -14.90 43.67 0.90
N PRO A 54 -16.05 42.98 0.66
CA PRO A 54 -16.11 41.85 -0.27
C PRO A 54 -16.59 42.24 -1.68
N VAL A 55 -16.01 41.60 -2.69
CA VAL A 55 -16.45 41.68 -4.10
C VAL A 55 -17.12 40.37 -4.48
N THR A 56 -18.44 40.43 -4.73
CA THR A 56 -19.23 39.41 -5.44
C THR A 56 -19.36 39.78 -6.92
N PRO A 57 -19.26 38.85 -7.88
CA PRO A 57 -19.66 39.11 -9.25
C PRO A 57 -21.14 38.76 -9.47
N SER A 58 -21.89 39.75 -9.95
CA SER A 58 -23.28 39.63 -10.42
C SER A 58 -23.27 39.54 -11.95
N ILE A 59 -23.96 38.55 -12.51
CA ILE A 59 -24.12 38.38 -13.97
C ILE A 59 -25.38 39.14 -14.41
N SER A 60 -25.21 40.15 -15.25
CA SER A 60 -26.29 40.89 -15.92
C SER A 60 -26.22 40.74 -17.44
N LYS A 61 -27.40 40.87 -18.07
CA LYS A 61 -27.78 40.59 -19.46
C LYS A 61 -27.44 41.72 -20.45
N VAL A 62 -27.10 41.33 -21.71
CA VAL A 62 -27.48 41.95 -23.03
C VAL A 62 -26.77 43.30 -23.38
N PRO A 63 -26.58 43.78 -24.65
CA PRO A 63 -27.13 43.39 -25.97
C PRO A 63 -26.15 43.23 -27.17
N VAL A 64 -26.74 42.87 -28.31
CA VAL A 64 -26.23 42.86 -29.71
C VAL A 64 -26.20 44.28 -30.32
N SER A 65 -25.18 44.61 -31.13
CA SER A 65 -25.35 45.53 -32.27
C SER A 65 -24.26 45.39 -33.34
N HIS A 66 -24.70 45.57 -34.59
CA HIS A 66 -24.10 45.38 -35.91
C HIS A 66 -22.78 46.11 -36.23
N THR A 67 -22.03 45.60 -37.23
CA THR A 67 -21.60 46.40 -38.42
C THR A 67 -21.11 45.54 -39.60
N HIS A 68 -21.68 45.84 -40.77
CA HIS A 68 -21.28 45.76 -42.21
C HIS A 68 -19.92 45.13 -42.60
N GLY A 69 -19.67 44.49 -43.75
CA GLY A 69 -20.36 44.14 -45.02
C GLY A 69 -19.44 43.10 -45.72
N THR A 70 -19.71 42.41 -46.83
CA THR A 70 -20.24 42.83 -48.13
C THR A 70 -20.43 41.56 -49.00
N ILE A 71 -21.66 41.34 -49.47
CA ILE A 71 -22.11 40.91 -50.81
C ILE A 71 -21.20 40.00 -51.66
N LYS A 72 -21.68 38.78 -51.97
CA LYS A 72 -22.05 38.40 -53.35
C LYS A 72 -23.08 37.27 -53.42
N HIS A 73 -24.18 37.61 -54.08
CA HIS A 73 -25.34 36.81 -54.45
C HIS A 73 -25.03 35.74 -55.52
N SER A 74 -25.83 34.67 -55.52
CA SER A 74 -26.67 34.23 -56.66
C SER A 74 -27.13 32.78 -56.41
N HIS A 75 -28.38 32.55 -56.00
CA HIS A 75 -29.48 32.00 -56.84
C HIS A 75 -29.22 30.56 -57.34
N SER A 76 -30.12 29.58 -57.27
CA SER A 76 -31.58 29.57 -57.08
C SER A 76 -32.06 28.13 -56.77
N GLU A 77 -33.28 28.05 -56.24
CA GLU A 77 -34.25 26.95 -56.08
C GLU A 77 -34.09 25.77 -57.07
N GLY A 78 -34.33 24.49 -56.75
CA GLY A 78 -35.41 23.89 -55.97
C GLY A 78 -36.44 23.25 -56.91
N HIS A 79 -36.52 21.92 -57.05
CA HIS A 79 -37.77 21.18 -57.32
C HIS A 79 -37.61 19.64 -57.43
N LYS A 80 -38.43 18.95 -56.63
CA LYS A 80 -39.26 17.73 -56.83
C LYS A 80 -38.95 16.66 -57.92
N SER A 81 -38.97 15.42 -57.42
CA SER A 81 -39.82 14.27 -57.81
C SER A 81 -39.57 13.41 -59.06
N HIS A 82 -39.96 12.13 -58.87
CA HIS A 82 -40.17 10.98 -59.78
C HIS A 82 -38.93 10.14 -60.11
N GLU A 83 -38.83 8.86 -59.70
CA GLU A 83 -39.65 7.66 -59.97
C GLU A 83 -39.27 6.96 -61.29
N HIS A 84 -38.58 5.81 -61.19
CA HIS A 84 -38.78 4.54 -61.94
C HIS A 84 -37.65 3.55 -61.57
N LYS A 85 -37.97 2.39 -60.98
CA LYS A 85 -38.23 1.09 -61.63
C LYS A 85 -37.14 0.68 -62.62
N GLU A 86 -36.31 -0.30 -62.25
CA GLU A 86 -36.36 -1.59 -62.92
C GLU A 86 -35.66 -2.71 -62.13
N SER A 87 -36.38 -3.81 -62.02
CA SER A 87 -35.99 -5.11 -61.50
C SER A 87 -35.14 -5.88 -62.50
N LYS A 88 -34.10 -6.58 -62.03
CA LYS A 88 -33.74 -7.87 -62.63
C LYS A 88 -33.13 -8.83 -61.61
N GLN A 89 -33.85 -9.92 -61.43
CA GLN A 89 -33.57 -11.07 -60.59
C GLN A 89 -33.01 -12.18 -61.48
N ILE A 90 -31.80 -12.69 -61.23
CA ILE A 90 -31.37 -14.06 -61.59
C ILE A 90 -30.39 -14.54 -60.51
N ASN A 91 -30.62 -15.75 -60.01
CA ASN A 91 -29.95 -16.42 -58.88
C ASN A 91 -28.89 -17.44 -59.41
N PRO A 92 -28.34 -18.36 -58.59
CA PRO A 92 -26.96 -18.41 -58.09
C PRO A 92 -26.07 -19.45 -58.81
N ALA A 93 -24.74 -19.27 -58.81
CA ALA A 93 -23.78 -20.38 -58.95
C ALA A 93 -22.38 -19.97 -58.48
N GLU A 94 -21.73 -20.92 -57.81
CA GLU A 94 -20.38 -20.91 -57.28
C GLU A 94 -19.31 -20.45 -58.28
N HIS A 95 -18.33 -19.69 -57.81
CA HIS A 95 -16.92 -20.01 -58.07
C HIS A 95 -16.00 -19.40 -57.03
N LYS A 96 -15.23 -20.28 -56.38
CA LYS A 96 -14.09 -19.99 -55.52
C LYS A 96 -13.13 -19.00 -56.19
N HIS A 97 -12.77 -17.93 -55.50
CA HIS A 97 -11.42 -17.38 -55.56
C HIS A 97 -11.04 -16.79 -54.20
N HIS A 98 -10.02 -17.42 -53.59
CA HIS A 98 -9.24 -16.84 -52.52
C HIS A 98 -8.62 -15.53 -53.02
N THR A 99 -9.05 -14.40 -52.47
CA THR A 99 -8.30 -13.15 -52.53
C THR A 99 -8.03 -12.71 -51.10
N SER A 100 -6.82 -13.03 -50.63
CA SER A 100 -6.22 -12.43 -49.44
C SER A 100 -6.17 -10.92 -49.64
N HIS A 101 -7.03 -10.19 -48.95
CA HIS A 101 -6.82 -8.76 -48.75
C HIS A 101 -5.68 -8.57 -47.75
N HIS A 102 -4.46 -8.52 -48.26
CA HIS A 102 -3.35 -7.88 -47.56
C HIS A 102 -3.64 -6.38 -47.50
N THR A 103 -4.29 -5.92 -46.43
CA THR A 103 -4.24 -4.51 -46.05
C THR A 103 -2.86 -4.22 -45.49
N THR A 104 -2.00 -3.69 -46.35
CA THR A 104 -0.66 -3.19 -46.00
C THR A 104 -0.82 -1.92 -45.16
N TYR A 105 -0.93 -2.07 -43.85
CA TYR A 105 -0.81 -0.93 -42.93
C TYR A 105 0.64 -0.48 -42.88
N GLY A 106 0.89 0.76 -43.29
CA GLY A 106 2.19 1.42 -43.27
C GLY A 106 2.85 1.29 -41.89
N HIS A 107 3.90 0.47 -41.85
CA HIS A 107 4.61 0.10 -40.64
C HIS A 107 5.60 1.21 -40.26
N LYS A 108 5.16 2.23 -39.52
CA LYS A 108 6.09 3.02 -38.71
C LYS A 108 6.54 2.13 -37.54
N ARG A 109 7.72 1.52 -37.66
CA ARG A 109 8.40 0.82 -36.54
C ARG A 109 8.84 1.85 -35.49
N GLY A 110 7.89 2.29 -34.66
CA GLY A 110 8.19 2.87 -33.36
C GLY A 110 8.43 1.77 -32.31
N LEU A 111 8.93 2.15 -31.14
CA LEU A 111 9.18 1.26 -30.00
C LEU A 111 7.93 0.41 -29.63
N LEU A 112 6.73 1.00 -29.77
CA LEU A 112 5.44 0.34 -29.57
C LEU A 112 5.17 -0.79 -30.58
N GLY A 113 5.64 -0.66 -31.83
CA GLY A 113 5.48 -1.69 -32.87
C GLY A 113 6.33 -2.94 -32.60
N ASN A 114 7.54 -2.74 -32.09
CA ASN A 114 8.42 -3.85 -31.68
C ASN A 114 7.89 -4.56 -30.43
N LEU A 115 7.35 -3.81 -29.46
CA LEU A 115 6.70 -4.38 -28.27
C LEU A 115 5.48 -5.24 -28.63
N LYS A 116 4.64 -4.75 -29.56
CA LYS A 116 3.48 -5.49 -30.05
C LYS A 116 3.89 -6.81 -30.70
N HIS A 117 4.91 -6.80 -31.55
CA HIS A 117 5.43 -8.01 -32.19
C HIS A 117 6.04 -9.02 -31.19
N ILE A 118 6.75 -8.55 -30.16
CA ILE A 118 7.31 -9.44 -29.12
C ILE A 118 6.19 -10.13 -28.34
N TYR A 119 5.17 -9.38 -27.90
CA TYR A 119 4.03 -9.97 -27.19
C TYR A 119 3.22 -10.93 -28.08
N GLU A 120 3.04 -10.60 -29.36
CA GLU A 120 2.32 -11.42 -30.33
C GLU A 120 2.92 -12.82 -30.49
N PHE A 121 4.24 -12.90 -30.71
CA PHE A 121 4.93 -14.15 -31.01
C PHE A 121 5.51 -14.88 -29.80
N HIS A 122 5.74 -14.18 -28.68
CA HIS A 122 6.51 -14.72 -27.56
C HIS A 122 5.82 -14.63 -26.19
N TYR A 123 4.49 -14.40 -26.12
CA TYR A 123 3.79 -14.28 -24.82
C TYR A 123 4.04 -15.48 -23.87
N LYS A 124 4.14 -16.70 -24.40
CA LYS A 124 4.45 -17.90 -23.59
C LYS A 124 5.85 -17.86 -22.99
N LYS A 125 6.84 -17.32 -23.72
CA LYS A 125 8.19 -17.11 -23.17
C LYS A 125 8.20 -15.96 -22.15
N LEU A 126 7.37 -14.95 -22.36
CA LEU A 126 7.19 -13.84 -21.43
C LEU A 126 6.59 -14.29 -20.08
N LEU A 127 5.65 -15.24 -20.09
CA LEU A 127 5.12 -15.88 -18.87
C LEU A 127 6.20 -16.63 -18.07
N ILE A 128 7.22 -17.16 -18.73
CA ILE A 128 8.35 -17.81 -18.04
C ILE A 128 9.16 -16.77 -17.25
N ILE A 129 9.27 -15.53 -17.76
CA ILE A 129 9.99 -14.45 -17.08
C ILE A 129 9.28 -14.10 -15.76
N THR A 130 7.97 -13.92 -15.77
CA THR A 130 7.21 -13.61 -14.55
C THR A 130 7.25 -14.78 -13.56
N LEU A 131 7.15 -16.02 -14.05
CA LEU A 131 7.26 -17.21 -13.20
C LEU A 131 8.67 -17.35 -12.58
N LEU A 132 9.72 -17.03 -13.33
CA LEU A 132 11.08 -16.98 -12.83
C LEU A 132 11.23 -15.87 -11.76
N MET A 133 10.59 -14.72 -11.95
CA MET A 133 10.63 -13.61 -11.01
C MET A 133 9.95 -13.97 -9.67
N VAL A 134 8.81 -14.65 -9.73
CA VAL A 134 8.14 -15.21 -8.53
C VAL A 134 9.02 -16.25 -7.87
N PHE A 135 9.59 -17.18 -8.64
CA PHE A 135 10.49 -18.20 -8.09
C PHE A 135 11.68 -17.57 -7.36
N LEU A 136 12.32 -16.56 -7.96
CA LEU A 136 13.42 -15.84 -7.33
C LEU A 136 12.97 -15.11 -6.06
N SER A 137 11.76 -14.55 -6.07
CA SER A 137 11.17 -13.87 -4.91
C SER A 137 10.90 -14.85 -3.76
N VAL A 138 10.30 -16.01 -4.05
CA VAL A 138 10.05 -17.08 -3.07
C VAL A 138 11.39 -17.63 -2.55
N ALA A 139 12.38 -17.83 -3.41
CA ALA A 139 13.71 -18.28 -3.00
C ALA A 139 14.41 -17.25 -2.09
N GLN A 140 14.26 -15.95 -2.39
CA GLN A 140 14.81 -14.88 -1.56
C GLN A 140 14.12 -14.83 -0.18
N VAL A 141 12.79 -14.90 -0.13
CA VAL A 141 12.05 -14.94 1.14
C VAL A 141 12.39 -16.21 1.91
N GLY A 142 12.51 -17.35 1.23
CA GLY A 142 12.94 -18.61 1.83
C GLY A 142 14.36 -18.55 2.39
N TYR A 143 15.29 -17.89 1.69
CA TYR A 143 16.64 -17.64 2.18
C TYR A 143 16.64 -16.72 3.42
N GLN A 144 15.78 -15.70 3.44
CA GLN A 144 15.60 -14.83 4.61
C GLN A 144 15.11 -15.63 5.84
N ILE A 145 14.11 -16.50 5.64
CA ILE A 145 13.62 -17.41 6.69
C ILE A 145 14.75 -18.32 7.15
N TYR A 146 15.46 -18.95 6.24
CA TYR A 146 16.54 -19.88 6.58
C TYR A 146 17.67 -19.19 7.36
N SER A 147 18.14 -18.03 6.89
CA SER A 147 19.22 -17.27 7.54
C SER A 147 18.86 -16.71 8.91
N THR A 148 17.57 -16.50 9.16
CA THR A 148 17.05 -16.00 10.45
C THR A 148 16.57 -17.15 11.35
N SER A 149 16.58 -18.39 10.87
CA SER A 149 16.17 -19.56 11.67
C SER A 149 17.27 -19.90 12.67
N TYR A 150 16.88 -20.17 13.92
CA TYR A 150 17.79 -20.52 14.99
C TYR A 150 17.20 -21.63 15.87
N TYR A 151 18.08 -22.33 16.57
CA TYR A 151 17.70 -23.35 17.54
C TYR A 151 17.86 -22.78 18.96
N VAL A 152 16.84 -22.97 19.80
CA VAL A 152 16.93 -22.72 21.25
C VAL A 152 16.67 -24.04 21.96
N GLY A 153 17.75 -24.68 22.43
CA GLY A 153 17.68 -26.07 22.89
C GLY A 153 17.23 -26.99 21.75
N ASP A 154 16.26 -27.87 22.03
CA ASP A 154 15.69 -28.82 21.05
C ASP A 154 14.53 -28.24 20.23
N GLN A 155 14.15 -26.98 20.44
CA GLN A 155 13.05 -26.34 19.72
C GLN A 155 13.57 -25.55 18.50
N PHE A 156 13.07 -25.92 17.31
CA PHE A 156 13.36 -25.20 16.07
C PHE A 156 12.48 -23.95 15.98
N HIS A 157 13.09 -22.78 16.02
CA HIS A 157 12.40 -21.53 15.78
C HIS A 157 12.46 -21.20 14.29
N LEU A 158 11.30 -21.25 13.62
CA LEU A 158 11.17 -20.80 12.23
C LEU A 158 11.65 -19.35 12.13
N GLY A 159 12.59 -19.09 11.23
CA GLY A 159 13.10 -17.75 11.02
C GLY A 159 12.03 -16.78 10.52
N GLU A 160 12.31 -15.50 10.72
CA GLU A 160 11.37 -14.44 10.34
C GLU A 160 11.34 -14.28 8.82
N PHE A 161 10.15 -14.39 8.21
CA PHE A 161 9.98 -14.18 6.77
C PHE A 161 10.08 -12.71 6.34
N MET A 162 10.01 -11.80 7.31
CA MET A 162 10.11 -10.36 7.11
C MET A 162 10.85 -9.74 8.28
N LYS A 163 11.63 -8.69 8.03
CA LYS A 163 12.25 -7.91 9.11
C LYS A 163 11.16 -7.10 9.81
N LYS A 164 10.75 -7.53 11.00
CA LYS A 164 9.71 -6.84 11.80
C LYS A 164 10.31 -5.63 12.52
N GLY A 165 9.62 -4.48 12.46
CA GLY A 165 9.93 -3.28 13.23
C GLY A 165 9.46 -3.35 14.68
N VAL A 166 9.74 -2.30 15.45
CA VAL A 166 9.42 -2.19 16.88
C VAL A 166 7.92 -2.35 17.16
N SER A 167 7.04 -1.87 16.28
CA SER A 167 5.59 -2.04 16.47
C SER A 167 5.07 -3.46 16.30
N LEU A 168 5.87 -4.38 15.75
CA LEU A 168 5.53 -5.79 15.57
C LEU A 168 6.35 -6.72 16.49
N LYS A 169 7.57 -6.35 16.86
CA LYS A 169 8.39 -7.12 17.84
C LYS A 169 8.20 -6.66 19.28
N GLY A 170 7.75 -5.42 19.48
CA GLY A 170 7.93 -4.69 20.73
C GLY A 170 9.36 -4.12 20.85
N GLY A 171 9.51 -3.11 21.68
CA GLY A 171 10.76 -2.40 21.92
C GLY A 171 10.57 -0.89 22.01
N LEU A 172 11.62 -0.17 21.66
CA LEU A 172 11.73 1.28 21.76
C LEU A 172 11.95 1.90 20.37
N SER A 173 11.15 2.90 20.03
CA SER A 173 11.38 3.76 18.86
C SER A 173 11.57 5.19 19.34
N ILE A 174 12.63 5.85 18.91
CA ILE A 174 12.94 7.24 19.26
C ILE A 174 13.19 8.00 17.97
N THR A 175 12.42 9.06 17.73
CA THR A 175 12.64 9.96 16.59
C THR A 175 13.19 11.29 17.10
N VAL A 176 14.33 11.72 16.57
CA VAL A 176 14.96 12.99 16.91
C VAL A 176 14.93 13.89 15.69
N ASN A 177 14.32 15.06 15.80
CA ASN A 177 14.21 16.02 14.70
C ASN A 177 15.39 17.00 14.69
N ASN A 178 15.67 17.59 13.53
CA ASN A 178 16.76 18.55 13.34
C ASN A 178 16.59 19.83 14.18
N GLU A 179 15.34 20.21 14.46
CA GLU A 179 15.02 21.32 15.36
C GLU A 179 15.45 21.08 16.81
N GLU A 180 15.56 19.81 17.21
CA GLU A 180 15.86 19.39 18.58
C GLU A 180 17.36 19.09 18.78
N LEU A 181 18.02 18.61 17.72
CA LEU A 181 19.44 18.32 17.68
C LEU A 181 19.92 18.46 16.24
N ASP A 182 21.07 19.12 16.02
CA ASP A 182 21.70 19.21 14.69
C ASP A 182 22.08 17.82 14.18
N VAL A 183 21.16 17.17 13.47
CA VAL A 183 21.29 15.79 12.94
C VAL A 183 22.35 15.72 11.85
N SER A 184 22.78 16.86 11.30
CA SER A 184 23.89 16.94 10.35
C SER A 184 25.22 16.52 10.96
N LYS A 185 25.37 16.67 12.29
CA LYS A 185 26.58 16.31 13.04
C LYS A 185 26.57 14.87 13.57
N VAL A 186 25.46 14.15 13.42
CA VAL A 186 25.34 12.78 13.92
C VAL A 186 25.86 11.80 12.85
N GLU A 187 26.98 11.13 13.14
CA GLU A 187 27.45 10.02 12.32
C GLU A 187 26.65 8.75 12.62
N ILE A 188 25.72 8.40 11.72
CA ILE A 188 24.76 7.30 11.90
C ILE A 188 25.46 5.95 12.03
N SER A 189 26.43 5.64 11.17
CA SER A 189 27.16 4.37 11.21
C SER A 189 27.96 4.20 12.52
N SER A 190 28.49 5.32 13.04
CA SER A 190 29.18 5.37 14.33
C SER A 190 28.20 5.18 15.48
N LEU A 191 27.04 5.83 15.44
CA LEU A 191 26.00 5.70 16.46
C LEU A 191 25.43 4.28 16.51
N GLU A 192 25.12 3.68 15.37
CA GLU A 192 24.64 2.31 15.28
C GLU A 192 25.69 1.32 15.80
N ALA A 193 26.95 1.46 15.39
CA ALA A 193 28.04 0.60 15.88
C ALA A 193 28.25 0.74 17.40
N GLN A 194 28.18 1.96 17.94
CA GLN A 194 28.30 2.20 19.38
C GLN A 194 27.13 1.62 20.16
N LEU A 195 25.92 1.72 19.64
CA LEU A 195 24.72 1.12 20.25
C LEU A 195 24.78 -0.41 20.21
N LEU A 196 25.17 -1.00 19.08
CA LEU A 196 25.37 -2.44 18.93
C LEU A 196 26.49 -2.97 19.83
N SER A 197 27.56 -2.19 20.05
CA SER A 197 28.65 -2.58 20.96
C SER A 197 28.20 -2.64 22.43
N LYS A 198 27.28 -1.76 22.84
CA LYS A 198 26.73 -1.74 24.21
C LYS A 198 25.60 -2.74 24.41
N PHE A 199 24.82 -2.99 23.36
CA PHE A 199 23.68 -3.92 23.39
C PHE A 199 23.81 -4.98 22.29
N PRO A 200 24.77 -5.92 22.41
CA PRO A 200 25.04 -6.92 21.36
C PRO A 200 23.90 -7.92 21.14
N ARG A 201 22.92 -7.97 22.07
CA ARG A 201 21.72 -8.81 21.97
C ARG A 201 20.48 -8.05 21.48
N ALA A 202 20.54 -6.73 21.37
CA ALA A 202 19.40 -5.92 20.95
C ALA A 202 19.38 -5.72 19.43
N ASP A 203 18.21 -5.90 18.81
CA ASP A 203 18.01 -5.65 17.38
C ASP A 203 17.84 -4.14 17.14
N ILE A 204 18.96 -3.42 17.00
CA ILE A 204 19.00 -1.95 16.85
C ILE A 204 19.12 -1.59 15.37
N SER A 205 18.39 -0.56 14.92
CA SER A 205 18.55 0.05 13.60
C SER A 205 18.38 1.55 13.75
N VAL A 206 19.27 2.28 13.09
CA VAL A 206 19.18 3.74 12.98
C VAL A 206 18.82 4.09 11.54
N ARG A 207 17.78 4.90 11.36
CA ARG A 207 17.32 5.39 10.06
C ARG A 207 17.38 6.90 10.01
N GLU A 208 17.77 7.45 8.87
CA GLU A 208 17.70 8.87 8.58
C GLU A 208 16.47 9.19 7.72
N GLN A 209 15.92 10.38 7.93
CA GLN A 209 14.94 11.00 7.05
C GLN A 209 15.55 12.29 6.49
N THR A 210 15.44 12.45 5.17
CA THR A 210 16.01 13.57 4.42
C THR A 210 14.89 14.29 3.68
N ASP A 211 14.88 15.62 3.73
CA ASP A 211 14.00 16.50 2.95
C ASP A 211 14.87 17.39 2.05
N LEU A 212 14.62 17.37 0.74
CA LEU A 212 15.36 18.14 -0.28
C LEU A 212 16.91 18.10 -0.19
N GLY A 213 17.47 17.02 0.38
CA GLY A 213 18.91 16.83 0.56
C GLY A 213 19.45 17.22 1.94
N GLU A 214 18.61 17.80 2.82
CA GLU A 214 18.94 18.09 4.22
C GLU A 214 18.36 17.01 5.14
N ARG A 215 19.13 16.60 6.17
CA ARG A 215 18.67 15.64 7.18
C ARG A 215 17.67 16.31 8.10
N ILE A 216 16.46 15.78 8.18
CA ILE A 216 15.39 16.33 9.03
C ILE A 216 15.16 15.54 10.31
N SER A 217 15.37 14.22 10.31
CA SER A 217 15.24 13.43 11.53
C SER A 217 16.06 12.14 11.51
N VAL A 218 16.39 11.63 12.69
CA VAL A 218 17.01 10.33 12.91
C VAL A 218 16.09 9.50 13.80
N SER A 219 15.69 8.34 13.31
CA SER A 219 14.86 7.38 14.04
C SER A 219 15.69 6.18 14.49
N ILE A 220 15.66 5.88 15.79
CA ILE A 220 16.38 4.77 16.42
C ILE A 220 15.34 3.75 16.88
N ASP A 221 15.39 2.57 16.29
CA ASP A 221 14.51 1.45 16.60
C ASP A 221 15.31 0.35 17.26
N ALA A 222 14.99 0.01 18.51
CA ALA A 222 15.61 -1.07 19.26
C ALA A 222 14.53 -2.05 19.73
N ALA A 223 14.58 -3.30 19.27
CA ALA A 223 13.73 -4.34 19.84
C ALA A 223 14.32 -4.80 21.19
N LEU A 224 13.63 -4.44 22.28
CA LEU A 224 14.03 -4.72 23.66
C LEU A 224 12.83 -5.29 24.42
N GLU A 225 13.05 -6.37 25.18
CA GLU A 225 11.97 -7.04 25.92
C GLU A 225 11.78 -6.49 27.34
N ASN A 226 12.86 -6.05 28.00
CA ASN A 226 12.79 -5.62 29.40
C ASN A 226 12.75 -4.10 29.54
N GLN A 227 11.92 -3.61 30.47
CA GLN A 227 11.86 -2.20 30.84
C GLN A 227 13.22 -1.66 31.32
N LYS A 228 14.01 -2.50 32.02
CA LYS A 228 15.35 -2.13 32.49
C LYS A 228 16.30 -1.83 31.32
N ASP A 229 16.24 -2.63 30.26
CA ASP A 229 17.10 -2.47 29.08
C ASP A 229 16.68 -1.21 28.29
N ILE A 230 15.38 -0.92 28.25
CA ILE A 230 14.82 0.32 27.68
C ILE A 230 15.35 1.55 28.44
N ASP A 231 15.31 1.53 29.77
CA ASP A 231 15.79 2.64 30.60
C ASP A 231 17.32 2.81 30.48
N GLU A 232 18.07 1.71 30.32
CA GLU A 232 19.50 1.74 30.07
C GLU A 232 19.83 2.30 28.68
N LEU A 233 19.06 1.93 27.66
CA LEU A 233 19.18 2.48 26.31
C LEU A 233 18.92 4.00 26.31
N LYS A 234 17.86 4.46 26.98
CA LYS A 234 17.58 5.90 27.13
C LYS A 234 18.76 6.65 27.76
N LYS A 235 19.33 6.09 28.84
CA LYS A 235 20.52 6.67 29.49
C LYS A 235 21.76 6.66 28.58
N ALA A 236 21.95 5.62 27.79
CA ALA A 236 23.04 5.53 26.82
C ALA A 236 22.88 6.60 25.73
N LEU A 237 21.67 6.81 25.22
CA LEU A 237 21.38 7.83 24.20
C LEU A 237 21.61 9.24 24.71
N THR A 238 21.20 9.58 25.94
CA THR A 238 21.50 10.90 26.54
C THR A 238 23.00 11.17 26.66
N LYS A 239 23.82 10.12 26.88
CA LYS A 239 25.29 10.25 26.94
C LYS A 239 25.93 10.39 25.57
N LEU A 240 25.40 9.69 24.57
CA LEU A 240 25.92 9.66 23.20
C LEU A 240 25.50 10.87 22.37
N LEU A 241 24.39 11.51 22.72
CA LEU A 241 23.85 12.70 22.05
C LEU A 241 23.81 13.88 23.03
N PRO A 242 24.97 14.46 23.41
CA PRO A 242 25.04 15.61 24.31
C PRO A 242 24.41 16.84 23.64
N GLY A 243 23.16 17.12 23.98
CA GLY A 243 22.32 18.16 23.36
C GLY A 243 20.84 17.81 23.40
N LEU A 244 20.53 16.52 23.43
CA LEU A 244 19.16 16.03 23.53
C LEU A 244 18.73 16.01 25.01
N GLN A 245 17.88 16.96 25.40
CA GLN A 245 17.35 17.03 26.76
C GLN A 245 16.53 15.76 27.08
N LYS A 246 16.62 15.28 28.32
CA LYS A 246 15.92 14.07 28.76
C LYS A 246 14.41 14.15 28.51
N ASP A 247 13.83 15.33 28.67
CA ASP A 247 12.40 15.59 28.44
C ASP A 247 11.99 15.47 26.96
N LEU A 248 12.91 15.75 26.03
CA LEU A 248 12.66 15.57 24.58
C LEU A 248 12.74 14.10 24.19
N ILE A 249 13.68 13.36 24.78
CA ILE A 249 13.77 11.90 24.60
C ILE A 249 12.46 11.27 25.06
N ASP A 250 11.99 11.56 26.28
CA ASP A 250 10.78 10.93 26.79
C ASP A 250 9.52 11.30 25.99
N LYS A 251 9.44 12.50 25.40
CA LYS A 251 8.33 12.90 24.52
C LYS A 251 8.34 12.21 23.15
N ASN A 252 9.52 12.01 22.58
CA ASN A 252 9.65 11.41 21.24
C ASN A 252 9.93 9.90 21.27
N THR A 253 9.88 9.31 22.47
CA THR A 253 10.03 7.87 22.65
C THR A 253 8.67 7.18 22.62
N VAL A 254 8.51 6.22 21.72
CA VAL A 254 7.40 5.27 21.72
C VAL A 254 7.92 3.91 22.17
N ALA A 255 7.45 3.45 23.32
CA ALA A 255 7.75 2.11 23.84
C ALA A 255 6.54 1.18 23.65
N ILE A 256 6.77 0.01 23.09
CA ILE A 256 5.74 -1.03 22.87
C ILE A 256 6.21 -2.30 23.56
N GLY A 257 5.37 -2.89 24.42
CA GLY A 257 5.70 -4.16 25.06
C GLY A 257 5.77 -5.31 24.05
N SER A 258 6.68 -6.26 24.25
CA SER A 258 6.87 -7.43 23.37
C SER A 258 5.58 -8.24 23.16
N SER A 259 4.82 -8.49 24.23
CA SER A 259 3.53 -9.18 24.16
C SER A 259 2.49 -8.42 23.33
N LEU A 260 2.53 -7.09 23.35
CA LEU A 260 1.60 -6.26 22.57
C LEU A 260 1.99 -6.26 21.10
N GLY A 261 3.30 -6.14 20.79
CA GLY A 261 3.83 -6.25 19.43
C GLY A 261 3.48 -7.59 18.78
N ASP A 262 3.71 -8.70 19.48
CA ASP A 262 3.37 -10.04 18.97
C ASP A 262 1.86 -10.21 18.73
N SER A 263 1.03 -9.64 19.60
CA SER A 263 -0.43 -9.62 19.41
C SER A 263 -0.84 -8.82 18.17
N PHE A 264 -0.25 -7.63 17.95
CA PHE A 264 -0.50 -6.84 16.74
C PHE A 264 -0.04 -7.55 15.48
N PHE A 265 1.11 -8.21 15.51
CA PHE A 265 1.59 -8.99 14.39
C PHE A 265 0.61 -10.11 14.01
N LYS A 266 0.18 -10.91 14.99
CA LYS A 266 -0.79 -11.99 14.78
C LYS A 266 -2.13 -11.48 14.24
N GLN A 267 -2.64 -10.41 14.81
CA GLN A 267 -3.92 -9.81 14.39
C GLN A 267 -3.83 -9.25 12.97
N THR A 268 -2.78 -8.50 12.65
CA THR A 268 -2.64 -7.88 11.33
C THR A 268 -2.37 -8.93 10.25
N PHE A 269 -1.58 -9.96 10.56
CA PHE A 269 -1.39 -11.10 9.65
C PHE A 269 -2.71 -11.85 9.39
N LYS A 270 -3.52 -12.08 10.43
CA LYS A 270 -4.85 -12.68 10.28
C LYS A 270 -5.78 -11.78 9.44
N ALA A 271 -5.74 -10.46 9.65
CA ALA A 271 -6.51 -9.50 8.86
C ALA A 271 -6.12 -9.53 7.38
N MET A 272 -4.82 -9.62 7.07
CA MET A 272 -4.33 -9.76 5.69
C MET A 272 -4.82 -11.03 5.03
N LEU A 273 -4.78 -12.17 5.73
CA LEU A 273 -5.29 -13.43 5.19
C LEU A 273 -6.79 -13.36 4.91
N ILE A 274 -7.57 -12.79 5.83
CA ILE A 274 -9.02 -12.60 5.66
C ILE A 274 -9.30 -11.66 4.47
N ALA A 275 -8.59 -10.54 4.37
CA ALA A 275 -8.74 -9.59 3.26
C ALA A 275 -8.46 -10.24 1.91
N PHE A 276 -7.40 -11.05 1.81
CA PHE A 276 -7.05 -11.78 0.59
C PHE A 276 -8.13 -12.81 0.21
N VAL A 277 -8.67 -13.56 1.17
CA VAL A 277 -9.76 -14.52 0.93
C VAL A 277 -11.05 -13.82 0.49
N LEU A 278 -11.43 -12.73 1.17
CA LEU A 278 -12.61 -11.96 0.79
C LEU A 278 -12.47 -11.36 -0.61
N MET A 279 -11.28 -10.84 -0.94
CA MET A 279 -10.96 -10.36 -2.28
C MET A 279 -11.10 -11.49 -3.32
N ALA A 280 -10.56 -12.68 -3.05
CA ALA A 280 -10.69 -13.83 -3.94
C ALA A 280 -12.16 -14.20 -4.20
N ILE A 281 -13.01 -14.14 -3.17
CA ILE A 281 -14.46 -14.37 -3.30
C ILE A 281 -15.10 -13.30 -4.20
N VAL A 282 -14.79 -12.02 -3.99
CA VAL A 282 -15.32 -10.92 -4.80
C VAL A 282 -14.94 -11.09 -6.27
N VAL A 283 -13.67 -11.37 -6.56
CA VAL A 283 -13.16 -11.63 -7.92
C VAL A 283 -13.83 -12.85 -8.54
N PHE A 284 -14.04 -13.92 -7.77
CA PHE A 284 -14.75 -15.11 -8.24
C PHE A 284 -16.20 -14.80 -8.62
N ILE A 285 -16.93 -14.07 -7.78
CA ILE A 285 -18.32 -13.66 -8.04
C ILE A 285 -18.41 -12.74 -9.25
N TYR A 286 -17.44 -11.83 -9.43
CA TYR A 286 -17.45 -10.86 -10.52
C TYR A 286 -17.27 -11.51 -11.91
N PHE A 287 -16.31 -12.45 -12.04
CA PHE A 287 -16.04 -13.12 -13.31
C PHE A 287 -16.86 -14.38 -13.54
N ARG A 288 -17.33 -15.04 -12.46
CA ARG A 288 -18.11 -16.30 -12.51
C ARG A 288 -17.43 -17.41 -13.31
N GLN A 289 -16.10 -17.34 -13.47
CA GLN A 289 -15.30 -18.29 -14.24
C GLN A 289 -14.01 -18.55 -13.47
N PRO A 290 -13.64 -19.83 -13.21
CA PRO A 290 -12.50 -20.14 -12.36
C PRO A 290 -11.17 -19.66 -12.95
N ILE A 291 -10.98 -19.78 -14.26
CA ILE A 291 -9.68 -19.48 -14.89
C ILE A 291 -9.33 -17.98 -14.84
N PRO A 292 -10.20 -17.04 -15.29
CA PRO A 292 -9.94 -15.61 -15.12
C PRO A 292 -9.79 -15.18 -13.66
N SER A 293 -10.62 -15.73 -12.76
CA SER A 293 -10.53 -15.40 -11.33
C SER A 293 -9.21 -15.87 -10.72
N SER A 294 -8.75 -17.07 -11.08
CA SER A 294 -7.43 -17.56 -10.67
C SER A 294 -6.28 -16.76 -11.29
N ALA A 295 -6.43 -16.24 -12.51
CA ALA A 295 -5.40 -15.41 -13.14
C ALA A 295 -5.15 -14.10 -12.36
N VAL A 296 -6.22 -13.41 -11.98
CA VAL A 296 -6.19 -12.23 -11.11
C VAL A 296 -5.60 -12.57 -9.74
N LEU A 297 -6.07 -13.66 -9.11
CA LEU A 297 -5.59 -14.05 -7.78
C LEU A 297 -4.10 -14.41 -7.77
N LEU A 298 -3.63 -15.08 -8.84
CA LEU A 298 -2.22 -15.44 -8.98
C LEU A 298 -1.33 -14.23 -9.23
N ALA A 299 -1.79 -13.24 -9.99
CA ALA A 299 -1.06 -11.99 -10.18
C ALA A 299 -0.96 -11.20 -8.86
N ALA A 300 -2.09 -10.97 -8.18
CA ALA A 300 -2.09 -10.33 -6.86
C ALA A 300 -1.21 -11.07 -5.82
N PHE A 301 -1.18 -12.40 -5.84
CA PHE A 301 -0.27 -13.17 -4.99
C PHE A 301 1.22 -12.92 -5.35
N SER A 302 1.54 -12.94 -6.66
CA SER A 302 2.89 -12.61 -7.15
C SER A 302 3.33 -11.22 -6.71
N ASP A 303 2.41 -10.23 -6.76
CA ASP A 303 2.69 -8.85 -6.37
C ASP A 303 3.12 -8.73 -4.92
N ILE A 304 2.37 -9.36 -4.00
CA ILE A 304 2.66 -9.34 -2.56
C ILE A 304 4.02 -10.00 -2.29
N ILE A 305 4.26 -11.19 -2.84
CA ILE A 305 5.48 -11.96 -2.58
C ILE A 305 6.71 -11.26 -3.13
N THR A 306 6.65 -10.73 -4.35
CA THR A 306 7.79 -10.01 -4.95
C THR A 306 8.03 -8.67 -4.28
N THR A 307 6.98 -7.93 -3.92
CA THR A 307 7.14 -6.69 -3.15
C THR A 307 7.79 -6.96 -1.81
N LEU A 308 7.34 -8.00 -1.10
CA LEU A 308 7.94 -8.42 0.16
C LEU A 308 9.41 -8.82 0.00
N ALA A 309 9.73 -9.54 -1.07
CA ALA A 309 11.11 -9.94 -1.35
C ALA A 309 12.03 -8.72 -1.58
N ILE A 310 11.56 -7.74 -2.35
CA ILE A 310 12.32 -6.49 -2.60
C ILE A 310 12.49 -5.69 -1.31
N VAL A 311 11.43 -5.55 -0.50
CA VAL A 311 11.48 -4.83 0.78
C VAL A 311 12.48 -5.50 1.76
N ASN A 312 12.49 -6.84 1.79
CA ASN A 312 13.46 -7.61 2.57
C ASN A 312 14.91 -7.41 2.08
N LEU A 313 15.12 -7.39 0.75
CA LEU A 313 16.43 -7.13 0.15
C LEU A 313 16.95 -5.72 0.45
N MET A 314 16.05 -4.73 0.51
CA MET A 314 16.39 -3.38 0.96
C MET A 314 16.71 -3.31 2.47
N GLY A 315 16.48 -4.40 3.20
CA GLY A 315 16.72 -4.46 4.64
C GLY A 315 15.76 -3.62 5.48
N MET A 316 14.64 -3.18 4.89
CA MET A 316 13.67 -2.33 5.56
C MET A 316 12.91 -3.11 6.64
N ARG A 317 12.82 -2.54 7.85
CA ARG A 317 12.04 -3.11 8.95
C ARG A 317 10.58 -2.68 8.83
N ILE A 318 9.67 -3.62 8.58
CA ILE A 318 8.25 -3.36 8.37
C ILE A 318 7.57 -3.11 9.71
N SER A 319 6.94 -1.96 9.87
CA SER A 319 6.09 -1.61 11.00
C SER A 319 4.63 -2.06 10.75
N THR A 320 3.74 -1.90 11.72
CA THR A 320 2.28 -2.06 11.51
C THR A 320 1.77 -1.22 10.34
N ALA A 321 2.31 -0.02 10.14
CA ALA A 321 2.01 0.85 9.01
C ALA A 321 2.44 0.20 7.67
N GLY A 322 3.61 -0.43 7.64
CA GLY A 322 4.05 -1.18 6.47
C GLY A 322 3.13 -2.37 6.13
N ILE A 323 2.56 -3.07 7.13
CA ILE A 323 1.56 -4.11 6.85
C ILE A 323 0.28 -3.50 6.23
N ALA A 324 -0.15 -2.33 6.71
CA ALA A 324 -1.27 -1.61 6.09
C ALA A 324 -0.98 -1.22 4.63
N ALA A 325 0.28 -0.92 4.28
CA ALA A 325 0.70 -0.69 2.90
C ALA A 325 0.54 -1.96 2.03
N PHE A 326 0.88 -3.15 2.54
CA PHE A 326 0.61 -4.41 1.84
C PHE A 326 -0.88 -4.67 1.66
N LEU A 327 -1.72 -4.37 2.66
CA LEU A 327 -3.18 -4.46 2.53
C LEU A 327 -3.71 -3.56 1.42
N MET A 328 -3.21 -2.33 1.34
CA MET A 328 -3.60 -1.39 0.29
C MET A 328 -3.06 -1.80 -1.09
N LEU A 329 -1.85 -2.37 -1.15
CA LEU A 329 -1.27 -2.91 -2.38
C LEU A 329 -2.14 -4.02 -2.99
N ILE A 330 -2.73 -4.90 -2.16
CA ILE A 330 -3.69 -5.90 -2.63
C ILE A 330 -4.84 -5.23 -3.40
N GLY A 331 -5.36 -4.12 -2.87
CA GLY A 331 -6.43 -3.36 -3.52
C GLY A 331 -5.99 -2.76 -4.86
N TYR A 332 -4.80 -2.14 -4.90
CA TYR A 332 -4.29 -1.52 -6.12
C TYR A 332 -3.99 -2.53 -7.25
N SER A 333 -3.35 -3.65 -6.93
CA SER A 333 -3.05 -4.71 -7.89
C SER A 333 -4.32 -5.37 -8.43
N VAL A 334 -5.28 -5.68 -7.56
CA VAL A 334 -6.53 -6.33 -7.98
C VAL A 334 -7.40 -5.39 -8.84
N ASP A 335 -7.37 -4.08 -8.60
CA ASP A 335 -8.11 -3.11 -9.41
C ASP A 335 -7.62 -3.08 -10.87
N THR A 336 -6.30 -3.03 -11.09
CA THR A 336 -5.68 -3.06 -12.43
C THR A 336 -5.93 -4.41 -13.12
N ASP A 337 -5.84 -5.51 -12.37
CA ASP A 337 -6.14 -6.86 -12.85
C ASP A 337 -7.61 -7.06 -13.25
N ILE A 338 -8.56 -6.52 -12.47
CA ILE A 338 -9.98 -6.54 -12.80
C ILE A 338 -10.25 -5.68 -14.04
N LEU A 339 -9.62 -4.50 -14.16
CA LEU A 339 -9.74 -3.64 -15.33
C LEU A 339 -9.26 -4.36 -16.59
N LEU A 340 -8.09 -5.00 -16.54
CA LEU A 340 -7.57 -5.80 -17.64
C LEU A 340 -8.52 -6.94 -18.00
N SER A 341 -8.89 -7.75 -17.00
CA SER A 341 -9.70 -8.95 -17.21
C SER A 341 -11.09 -8.61 -17.74
N SER A 342 -11.73 -7.56 -17.20
CA SER A 342 -13.02 -7.08 -17.67
C SER A 342 -12.95 -6.57 -19.09
N ARG A 343 -11.93 -5.78 -19.44
CA ARG A 343 -11.77 -5.24 -20.81
C ARG A 343 -11.51 -6.34 -21.83
N VAL A 344 -10.75 -7.37 -21.47
CA VAL A 344 -10.44 -8.49 -22.37
C VAL A 344 -11.63 -9.44 -22.55
N LEU A 345 -12.35 -9.75 -21.46
CA LEU A 345 -13.47 -10.71 -21.48
C LEU A 345 -14.80 -10.13 -21.95
N ARG A 346 -15.10 -8.86 -21.62
CA ARG A 346 -16.45 -8.28 -21.81
C ARG A 346 -16.56 -7.34 -23.00
N THR A 347 -15.45 -6.78 -23.49
CA THR A 347 -15.47 -5.93 -24.69
C THR A 347 -15.70 -6.80 -25.92
N LYS A 348 -16.65 -6.45 -26.79
CA LYS A 348 -16.96 -7.21 -28.03
C LYS A 348 -16.14 -6.74 -29.24
N GLU A 349 -15.62 -5.53 -29.19
CA GLU A 349 -14.91 -4.90 -30.31
C GLU A 349 -13.40 -5.22 -30.28
N GLY A 350 -12.79 -5.21 -31.47
CA GLY A 350 -11.35 -5.43 -31.66
C GLY A 350 -10.88 -6.86 -31.42
N THR A 351 -9.61 -7.10 -31.76
CA THR A 351 -8.95 -8.38 -31.46
C THR A 351 -8.63 -8.48 -29.97
N ILE A 352 -8.31 -9.68 -29.47
CA ILE A 352 -7.90 -9.89 -28.06
C ILE A 352 -6.73 -8.96 -27.70
N LEU A 353 -5.80 -8.75 -28.63
CA LEU A 353 -4.63 -7.90 -28.42
C LEU A 353 -4.97 -6.42 -28.38
N ASP A 354 -5.93 -5.97 -29.21
CA ASP A 354 -6.37 -4.58 -29.16
C ASP A 354 -7.05 -4.27 -27.82
N ARG A 355 -7.78 -5.24 -27.26
CA ARG A 355 -8.39 -5.13 -25.93
C ARG A 355 -7.35 -5.09 -24.82
N VAL A 356 -6.34 -5.97 -24.87
CA VAL A 356 -5.21 -5.94 -23.92
C VAL A 356 -4.46 -4.62 -24.00
N TYR A 357 -4.17 -4.12 -25.21
CA TYR A 357 -3.47 -2.85 -25.38
C TYR A 357 -4.29 -1.65 -24.90
N SER A 358 -5.59 -1.65 -25.17
CA SER A 358 -6.50 -0.63 -24.64
C SER A 358 -6.55 -0.65 -23.11
N ALA A 359 -6.63 -1.85 -22.50
CA ALA A 359 -6.54 -2.01 -21.05
C ALA A 359 -5.21 -1.52 -20.49
N MET A 360 -4.10 -1.89 -21.13
CA MET A 360 -2.75 -1.47 -20.76
C MET A 360 -2.63 0.05 -20.77
N LYS A 361 -3.10 0.73 -21.82
CA LYS A 361 -3.06 2.20 -21.86
C LYS A 361 -3.80 2.83 -20.67
N THR A 362 -4.98 2.33 -20.32
CA THR A 362 -5.72 2.85 -19.16
C THR A 362 -5.05 2.51 -17.84
N GLY A 363 -4.68 1.24 -17.62
CA GLY A 363 -4.10 0.79 -16.35
C GLY A 363 -2.71 1.39 -16.10
N THR A 364 -1.86 1.51 -17.11
CA THR A 364 -0.58 2.23 -16.99
C THR A 364 -0.74 3.69 -16.61
N MET A 365 -1.79 4.37 -17.09
CA MET A 365 -2.08 5.75 -16.67
C MET A 365 -2.53 5.81 -15.21
N MET A 366 -3.35 4.87 -14.75
CA MET A 366 -3.74 4.76 -13.33
C MET A 366 -2.51 4.56 -12.44
N ILE A 367 -1.65 3.60 -12.78
CA ILE A 367 -0.40 3.32 -12.05
C ILE A 367 0.51 4.55 -12.06
N LEU A 368 0.66 5.23 -13.20
CA LEU A 368 1.51 6.42 -13.30
C LEU A 368 0.97 7.58 -12.44
N THR A 369 -0.34 7.81 -12.44
CA THR A 369 -0.95 8.86 -11.61
C THR A 369 -0.78 8.58 -10.12
N THR A 370 -1.00 7.33 -9.69
CA THR A 370 -0.79 6.93 -8.30
C THR A 370 0.68 6.98 -7.92
N GLY A 371 1.57 6.47 -8.79
CA GLY A 371 3.02 6.52 -8.59
C GLY A 371 3.54 7.94 -8.46
N ALA A 372 3.06 8.88 -9.29
CA ALA A 372 3.43 10.29 -9.18
C ALA A 372 2.99 10.89 -7.83
N ALA A 373 1.77 10.61 -7.38
CA ALA A 373 1.28 11.06 -6.08
C ALA A 373 2.09 10.47 -4.92
N VAL A 374 2.42 9.19 -4.98
CA VAL A 374 3.24 8.49 -3.98
C VAL A 374 4.66 9.04 -3.95
N ILE A 375 5.28 9.34 -5.09
CA ILE A 375 6.62 9.95 -5.16
C ILE A 375 6.62 11.32 -4.49
N VAL A 376 5.62 12.15 -4.79
CA VAL A 376 5.45 13.45 -4.13
C VAL A 376 5.28 13.25 -2.62
N ALA A 377 4.44 12.29 -2.19
CA ALA A 377 4.26 11.99 -0.78
C ALA A 377 5.55 11.54 -0.09
N ILE A 378 6.42 10.75 -0.75
CA ILE A 378 7.74 10.36 -0.21
C ILE A 378 8.62 11.59 0.00
N ILE A 379 8.66 12.52 -0.96
CA ILE A 379 9.50 13.72 -0.89
C ILE A 379 9.08 14.61 0.27
N PHE A 380 7.78 14.81 0.48
CA PHE A 380 7.25 15.71 1.51
C PHE A 380 6.97 15.03 2.87
N SER A 381 7.20 13.72 2.99
CA SER A 381 6.91 12.99 4.22
C SER A 381 7.96 13.27 5.29
N GLN A 382 7.51 13.76 6.46
CA GLN A 382 8.36 13.97 7.64
C GLN A 382 8.36 12.77 8.60
N SER A 383 7.44 11.81 8.42
CA SER A 383 7.32 10.63 9.28
C SER A 383 7.94 9.39 8.63
N ALA A 384 8.77 8.67 9.37
CA ALA A 384 9.39 7.42 8.89
C ALA A 384 8.35 6.34 8.53
N ASP A 385 7.23 6.27 9.25
CA ASP A 385 6.15 5.31 8.96
C ASP A 385 5.40 5.66 7.67
N LEU A 386 5.16 6.94 7.42
CA LEU A 386 4.54 7.40 6.16
C LEU A 386 5.47 7.14 4.97
N THR A 387 6.76 7.46 5.10
CA THR A 387 7.77 7.17 4.08
C THR A 387 7.84 5.67 3.79
N GLN A 388 7.73 4.82 4.81
CA GLN A 388 7.66 3.38 4.65
C GLN A 388 6.40 2.94 3.87
N ILE A 389 5.22 3.43 4.25
CA ILE A 389 3.96 3.11 3.54
C ILE A 389 4.11 3.43 2.04
N MET A 390 4.54 4.66 1.74
CA MET A 390 4.65 5.14 0.37
C MET A 390 5.72 4.38 -0.43
N THR A 391 6.85 4.03 0.20
CA THR A 391 7.90 3.24 -0.47
C THR A 391 7.42 1.84 -0.81
N ILE A 392 6.70 1.17 0.09
CA ILE A 392 6.13 -0.17 -0.16
C ILE A 392 5.12 -0.12 -1.31
N ILE A 393 4.23 0.87 -1.33
CA ILE A 393 3.26 1.06 -2.43
C ILE A 393 4.00 1.32 -3.75
N LEU A 394 5.02 2.18 -3.75
CA LEU A 394 5.77 2.51 -4.97
C LEU A 394 6.44 1.26 -5.56
N ILE A 395 7.10 0.47 -4.72
CA ILE A 395 7.68 -0.82 -5.13
C ILE A 395 6.58 -1.73 -5.67
N GLY A 396 5.48 -1.86 -4.95
CA GLY A 396 4.35 -2.69 -5.35
C GLY A 396 3.73 -2.28 -6.68
N LEU A 397 3.56 -0.99 -6.95
CA LEU A 397 3.07 -0.46 -8.23
C LEU A 397 4.04 -0.75 -9.39
N CYS A 398 5.35 -0.73 -9.14
CA CYS A 398 6.34 -1.13 -10.15
C CYS A 398 6.30 -2.63 -10.43
N VAL A 399 6.07 -3.44 -9.40
CA VAL A 399 5.97 -4.90 -9.46
C VAL A 399 4.66 -5.35 -10.11
N ASP A 400 3.56 -4.62 -9.91
CA ASP A 400 2.25 -4.87 -10.51
C ASP A 400 2.31 -4.88 -12.05
N MET A 401 3.12 -4.00 -12.65
CA MET A 401 3.22 -3.87 -14.10
C MET A 401 3.53 -5.18 -14.84
N PRO A 402 4.66 -5.89 -14.56
CA PRO A 402 4.92 -7.16 -15.22
C PRO A 402 3.87 -8.23 -14.87
N TYR A 403 3.34 -8.28 -13.65
CA TYR A 403 2.39 -9.33 -13.28
C TYR A 403 1.01 -9.12 -13.90
N THR A 404 0.47 -7.90 -13.91
CA THR A 404 -0.77 -7.58 -14.61
C THR A 404 -0.61 -7.77 -16.13
N TRP A 405 0.38 -7.13 -16.77
CA TRP A 405 0.44 -7.06 -18.24
C TRP A 405 1.10 -8.26 -18.92
N ILE A 406 1.82 -9.10 -18.17
CA ILE A 406 2.48 -10.29 -18.72
C ILE A 406 1.86 -11.55 -18.12
N GLN A 407 1.79 -11.66 -16.79
CA GLN A 407 1.26 -12.85 -16.12
C GLN A 407 -0.25 -12.98 -16.31
N ASN A 408 -1.04 -12.02 -15.82
CA ASN A 408 -2.50 -12.07 -15.93
C ASN A 408 -2.96 -12.02 -17.40
N ALA A 409 -2.49 -11.03 -18.16
CA ALA A 409 -2.84 -10.89 -19.59
C ALA A 409 -2.46 -12.12 -20.42
N GLY A 410 -1.32 -12.75 -20.12
CA GLY A 410 -0.85 -13.95 -20.80
C GLY A 410 -1.71 -15.18 -20.50
N ILE A 411 -2.08 -15.39 -19.23
CA ILE A 411 -3.00 -16.46 -18.82
C ILE A 411 -4.36 -16.27 -19.48
N LEU A 412 -4.87 -15.03 -19.49
CA LEU A 412 -6.18 -14.72 -20.05
C LEU A 412 -6.23 -14.90 -21.57
N ARG A 413 -5.17 -14.50 -22.27
CA ARG A 413 -5.01 -14.78 -23.71
C ARG A 413 -5.03 -16.28 -23.99
N TRP A 414 -4.28 -17.06 -23.22
CA TRP A 414 -4.23 -18.51 -23.38
C TRP A 414 -5.60 -19.17 -23.15
N TYR A 415 -6.36 -18.67 -22.18
CA TYR A 415 -7.73 -19.11 -21.93
C TYR A 415 -8.66 -18.81 -23.11
N LEU A 416 -8.62 -17.59 -23.66
CA LEU A 416 -9.46 -17.17 -24.78
C LEU A 416 -9.09 -17.86 -26.10
N GLU A 417 -7.83 -18.24 -26.30
CA GLU A 417 -7.40 -19.05 -27.46
C GLU A 417 -8.06 -20.44 -27.46
N LYS A 418 -8.34 -21.00 -26.27
CA LYS A 418 -9.01 -22.30 -26.11
C LYS A 418 -10.54 -22.18 -26.04
N HIS A 419 -11.04 -21.08 -25.50
CA HIS A 419 -12.46 -20.80 -25.35
C HIS A 419 -12.79 -19.47 -26.05
N PRO A 420 -12.85 -19.46 -27.39
CA PRO A 420 -13.20 -18.26 -28.12
C PRO A 420 -14.58 -17.78 -27.66
N LEU A 421 -14.71 -16.47 -27.48
CA LEU A 421 -15.98 -15.85 -27.12
C LEU A 421 -16.99 -16.23 -28.20
N LYS A 422 -18.00 -17.04 -27.84
CA LYS A 422 -19.13 -17.25 -28.72
C LYS A 422 -19.73 -15.88 -28.98
N ASN A 423 -19.91 -15.52 -30.25
CA ASN A 423 -20.71 -14.37 -30.64
C ASN A 423 -22.11 -14.56 -30.04
N GLN A 424 -22.37 -13.94 -28.89
CA GLN A 424 -23.68 -13.82 -28.26
C GLN A 424 -24.27 -12.46 -28.61
#